data_AF-A0A8R1WB79-F1
#
_entry.id   AF-A0A8R1WB79-F1
#
_cell.length_a   1.000
_cell.length_b   1.000
_cell.length_c   1.000
_cell.angle_alpha   90.00
_cell.angle_beta   90.00
_cell.angle_gamma   90.00
#
_symmetry.space_group_name_H-M   'P 1'
#
loop_
_entity.id
_entity.type
_entity.pdbx_description
1 polymer ?
#
loop_
_entity_poly.entity_id
_entity_poly.type
_entity_poly.pdbx_seq_one_letter_code
_entity_poly.pdbx_strand_id
1 'polypeptide(L)'
;MTEEYIKTVSVHMDNLNAHPHCSHGPTLLFSRGSDGKKFYSCSAHRDKKKCSFFVWENQIESIGQQFMEQYERDLIVTKMMRYKLQSR
;
A
#
# COMPACT_ATOMS: atom_id res chain seq x y z
N MET A 1 13.21 23.63 -16.11
CA MET A 1 12.74 22.36 -15.51
C MET A 1 12.62 22.61 -14.02
N THR A 2 11.45 23.04 -13.56
CA THR A 2 11.26 23.79 -12.32
C THR A 2 11.20 22.88 -11.09
N GLU A 3 11.70 23.36 -9.95
CA GLU A 3 11.66 22.68 -8.64
C GLU A 3 10.25 22.28 -8.19
N GLU A 4 9.20 22.88 -8.75
CA GLU A 4 7.81 22.50 -8.53
C GLU A 4 7.50 21.04 -8.92
N TYR A 5 8.14 20.52 -9.98
CA TYR A 5 7.87 19.16 -10.46
C TYR A 5 8.32 18.07 -9.47
N ILE A 6 9.31 18.36 -8.62
CA ILE A 6 9.83 17.41 -7.60
C ILE A 6 8.90 17.34 -6.36
N LYS A 7 8.02 18.34 -6.18
CA LYS A 7 7.08 18.39 -5.04
C LYS A 7 5.74 17.73 -5.33
N THR A 8 5.38 17.53 -6.60
CA THR A 8 4.12 16.89 -6.96
C THR A 8 4.20 15.38 -6.72
N VAL A 9 3.28 14.86 -5.91
CA VAL A 9 3.06 13.43 -5.73
C VAL A 9 1.81 13.05 -6.52
N SER A 10 1.97 12.12 -7.46
CA SER A 10 0.82 11.56 -8.20
C SER A 10 0.31 10.32 -7.47
N VAL A 11 -1.00 10.11 -7.51
CA VAL A 11 -1.68 8.95 -6.92
C VAL A 11 -2.27 8.11 -8.04
N HIS A 12 -1.95 6.82 -8.05
CA HIS A 12 -2.46 5.84 -9.02
C HIS A 12 -3.50 4.97 -8.31
N MET A 13 -4.73 4.94 -8.82
CA MET A 13 -5.87 4.25 -8.19
C MET A 13 -6.31 2.98 -8.94
N ASP A 14 -5.47 2.53 -9.87
CA ASP A 14 -5.75 1.35 -10.69
C ASP A 14 -5.73 0.08 -9.82
N ASN A 15 -6.74 -0.76 -9.97
CA ASN A 15 -6.82 -2.08 -9.33
C ASN A 15 -6.54 -2.09 -7.82
N LEU A 16 -7.21 -1.21 -7.07
CA LEU A 16 -7.06 -1.06 -5.61
C LEU A 16 -7.24 -2.37 -4.82
N ASN A 17 -7.97 -3.35 -5.37
CA ASN A 17 -8.16 -4.67 -4.76
C ASN A 17 -6.88 -5.54 -4.74
N ALA A 18 -5.92 -5.26 -5.62
CA ALA A 18 -4.64 -5.96 -5.68
C ALA A 18 -3.55 -5.25 -4.88
N HIS A 19 -3.86 -4.08 -4.30
CA HIS A 19 -2.89 -3.34 -3.49
C HIS A 19 -2.64 -4.07 -2.17
N PRO A 20 -1.45 -3.94 -1.60
CA PRO A 20 -1.19 -4.48 -0.29
C PRO A 20 -1.95 -3.68 0.77
N HIS A 21 -2.22 -4.31 1.91
CA HIS A 21 -2.94 -3.70 3.02
C HIS A 21 -1.97 -3.39 4.16
N CYS A 22 -2.26 -2.31 4.87
CA CYS A 22 -1.71 -2.05 6.20
C CYS A 22 -2.83 -2.18 7.24
N SER A 23 -2.55 -1.85 8.51
CA SER A 23 -3.46 -2.03 9.65
C SER A 23 -4.63 -1.06 9.59
N HIS A 24 -4.53 -0.07 8.70
CA HIS A 24 -5.54 0.94 8.43
C HIS A 24 -6.37 0.63 7.18
N GLY A 25 -6.06 -0.44 6.44
CA GLY A 25 -6.75 -0.83 5.21
C GLY A 25 -5.87 -0.81 3.94
N PRO A 26 -6.50 -0.73 2.74
CA PRO A 26 -5.80 -0.71 1.47
C PRO A 26 -4.83 0.46 1.34
N THR A 27 -3.66 0.18 0.78
CA THR A 27 -2.65 1.21 0.48
C THR A 27 -2.94 1.86 -0.88
N LEU A 28 -2.32 3.01 -1.11
CA LEU A 28 -2.35 3.69 -2.40
C LEU A 28 -0.97 3.63 -3.04
N LEU A 29 -0.97 3.55 -4.37
CA LEU A 29 0.24 3.61 -5.17
C LEU A 29 0.54 5.08 -5.46
N PHE A 30 1.71 5.53 -5.04
CA PHE A 30 2.19 6.90 -5.22
C PHE A 30 3.38 6.90 -6.16
N SER A 31 3.57 7.97 -6.91
CA SER A 31 4.81 8.26 -7.61
C SER A 31 5.26 9.69 -7.30
N ARG A 32 6.56 9.88 -7.15
CA ARG A 32 7.15 11.20 -6.92
C ARG A 32 8.42 11.35 -7.74
N GLY A 33 8.67 12.57 -8.22
CA GLY A 33 9.91 12.91 -8.92
C GLY A 33 9.89 12.49 -10.39
N SER A 34 10.96 12.84 -11.08
CA SER A 34 11.12 12.64 -12.53
C SER A 34 11.43 11.20 -12.92
N ASP A 35 11.87 10.39 -11.97
CA ASP A 35 12.22 8.99 -12.17
C ASP A 35 10.99 8.08 -12.19
N GLY A 36 9.80 8.61 -11.87
CA GLY A 36 8.54 7.88 -11.98
C GLY A 36 8.45 6.66 -11.05
N LYS A 37 9.34 6.54 -10.07
CA LYS A 37 9.36 5.39 -9.15
C LYS A 37 8.08 5.36 -8.34
N LYS A 38 7.43 4.20 -8.35
CA LYS A 38 6.15 4.00 -7.68
C LYS A 38 6.31 3.19 -6.40
N PHE A 39 5.56 3.56 -5.38
CA PHE A 39 5.57 2.89 -4.08
C PHE A 39 4.18 2.87 -3.45
N TYR A 40 3.90 1.81 -2.71
CA TYR A 40 2.72 1.66 -1.88
C TYR A 40 2.94 2.30 -0.51
N SER A 41 1.98 3.12 -0.07
CA SER A 41 1.96 3.69 1.28
C SER A 41 0.54 3.79 1.82
N CYS A 42 0.43 3.93 3.14
CA CYS A 42 -0.85 4.00 3.83
C CYS A 42 -1.70 5.17 3.33
N SER A 43 -2.97 4.86 3.01
CA SER A 43 -3.98 5.84 2.57
C SER A 43 -4.41 6.76 3.71
N ALA A 44 -4.52 6.24 4.94
CA ALA A 44 -4.97 6.99 6.11
C ALA A 44 -3.85 7.80 6.80
N HIS A 45 -2.61 7.30 6.78
CA HIS A 45 -1.50 7.86 7.55
C HIS A 45 -0.19 7.85 6.75
N ARG A 46 0.11 8.97 6.08
CA ARG A 46 1.34 9.11 5.28
C ARG A 46 2.62 9.32 6.12
N ASP A 47 2.46 9.66 7.40
CA ASP A 47 3.57 9.79 8.35
C ASP A 47 4.03 8.41 8.82
N LYS A 48 5.33 8.12 8.65
CA LYS A 48 5.98 6.87 9.07
C LYS A 48 5.82 6.58 10.57
N LYS A 49 5.62 7.60 11.41
CA LYS A 49 5.37 7.45 12.85
C LYS A 49 3.99 6.86 13.15
N LYS A 50 3.01 7.10 12.27
CA LYS A 50 1.63 6.62 12.42
C LYS A 50 1.36 5.34 11.64
N CYS A 51 2.06 5.15 10.51
CA CYS A 51 2.06 3.90 9.77
C CYS A 51 3.41 3.73 9.06
N SER A 52 4.16 2.70 9.44
CA SER A 52 5.48 2.40 8.85
C SER A 52 5.41 1.65 7.52
N PHE A 53 4.20 1.32 7.04
CA PHE A 53 4.00 0.58 5.80
C PHE A 53 4.57 1.35 4.59
N PHE A 54 5.55 0.74 3.92
CA PHE A 54 6.15 1.26 2.69
C PHE A 54 6.72 0.12 1.87
N VAL A 55 6.34 0.01 0.61
CA VAL A 55 6.82 -1.03 -0.32
C VAL A 55 7.00 -0.42 -1.71
N TRP A 56 8.12 -0.69 -2.38
CA TRP A 56 8.29 -0.29 -3.79
C TRP A 56 7.45 -1.18 -4.71
N GLU A 57 6.89 -0.64 -5.79
CA GLU A 57 6.05 -1.40 -6.74
C GLU A 57 6.77 -2.63 -7.29
N ASN A 58 8.04 -2.48 -7.68
CA ASN A 58 8.87 -3.56 -8.21
C ASN A 58 9.32 -4.60 -7.17
N GLN A 59 9.04 -4.37 -5.88
CA GLN A 59 9.35 -5.31 -4.80
C GLN A 59 8.11 -6.07 -4.32
N ILE A 60 6.92 -5.77 -4.85
CA ILE A 60 5.70 -6.40 -4.36
C ILE A 60 5.66 -7.91 -4.64
N GLU A 61 6.21 -8.35 -5.77
CA GLU A 61 6.27 -9.76 -6.14
C GLU A 61 7.21 -10.57 -5.24
N SER A 62 8.32 -9.98 -4.78
CA SER A 62 9.24 -10.64 -3.84
C SER A 62 8.73 -10.61 -2.41
N ILE A 63 7.92 -9.60 -2.07
CA ILE A 63 7.38 -9.39 -0.72
C ILE A 63 6.06 -10.16 -0.50
N GLY A 64 5.30 -10.43 -1.57
CA GLY A 64 3.95 -11.00 -1.51
C GLY A 64 3.83 -12.30 -0.70
N GLN A 65 4.85 -13.15 -0.69
CA GLN A 65 4.82 -14.40 0.09
C GLN A 65 5.16 -14.20 1.58
N GLN A 66 6.14 -13.34 1.89
CA GLN A 66 6.66 -13.20 3.25
C GLN A 66 5.84 -12.20 4.10
N PHE A 67 5.25 -11.19 3.49
CA PHE A 67 4.49 -10.17 4.21
C PHE A 67 3.04 -10.55 4.52
N MET A 68 2.39 -11.36 3.67
CA MET A 68 1.04 -11.87 3.97
C MET A 68 1.04 -12.66 5.28
N GLU A 69 2.05 -13.52 5.46
CA GLU A 69 2.19 -14.33 6.68
C GLU A 69 2.40 -13.46 7.92
N GLN A 70 3.25 -12.43 7.85
CA GLN A 70 3.51 -11.57 9.00
C GLN A 70 2.30 -10.69 9.37
N TYR A 71 1.48 -10.29 8.39
CA TYR A 71 0.26 -9.49 8.62
C TYR A 71 -0.93 -10.30 9.12
N GLU A 72 -1.06 -11.57 8.69
CA GLU A 72 -2.06 -12.49 9.24
C GLU A 72 -1.81 -12.81 10.72
N ARG A 73 -0.56 -12.72 11.17
CA ARG A 73 -0.18 -12.94 12.58
C ARG A 73 -0.50 -11.75 13.49
N ASP A 74 -0.58 -10.54 12.94
CA ASP A 74 -0.99 -9.34 13.69
C ASP A 74 -2.54 -9.25 13.74
N LEU A 75 -3.09 -9.75 14.86
CA LEU A 75 -4.50 -9.95 15.23
C LEU A 75 -5.41 -8.69 15.21
N ILE A 76 -5.59 -8.01 14.07
CA ILE A 76 -6.69 -7.02 13.86
C ILE A 76 -7.47 -7.26 12.55
N VAL A 77 -7.06 -8.17 11.66
CA VAL A 77 -7.75 -8.42 10.37
C VAL A 77 -8.50 -9.75 10.36
N THR A 78 -9.59 -9.87 11.12
CA THR A 78 -10.46 -11.08 10.98
C THR A 78 -11.95 -10.79 10.90
N LYS A 79 -12.39 -9.53 10.95
CA LYS A 79 -13.82 -9.22 10.83
C LYS A 79 -14.27 -8.89 9.40
N MET A 80 -13.40 -8.31 8.56
CA MET A 80 -13.79 -7.92 7.18
C MET A 80 -13.47 -8.95 6.10
N MET A 81 -12.48 -9.85 6.29
CA MET A 81 -12.17 -10.89 5.29
C MET A 81 -13.11 -12.10 5.32
N ARG A 82 -13.80 -12.38 6.43
CA ARG A 82 -14.77 -13.50 6.48
C ARG A 82 -16.05 -13.22 5.66
N TYR A 83 -16.41 -11.96 5.43
CA TYR A 83 -17.67 -11.64 4.77
C TYR A 83 -17.67 -11.90 3.25
N LYS A 84 -16.49 -11.93 2.60
CA LYS A 84 -16.40 -12.18 1.14
C LYS A 84 -16.16 -13.63 0.73
N LEU A 85 -15.87 -14.55 1.66
CA LEU A 85 -15.72 -15.97 1.36
C LEU A 85 -17.02 -16.78 1.55
N GLN A 86 -18.05 -16.20 2.18
CA GLN A 86 -19.34 -16.86 2.43
C GLN A 86 -20.49 -16.40 1.52
N SER A 87 -20.27 -15.44 0.62
CA SER A 87 -21.29 -15.04 -0.36
C SER A 87 -21.14 -15.86 -1.65
N ARG A 88 -21.51 -17.14 -1.56
CA ARG A 88 -22.04 -17.93 -2.68
C ARG A 88 -23.54 -17.83 -2.65
#